data_AF-A0A3M6HW28-F1
#
_entry.id   AF-A0A3M6HW28-F1
#
_cell.length_a   1.000
_cell.length_b   1.000
_cell.length_c   1.000
_cell.angle_alpha   90.00
_cell.angle_beta   90.00
_cell.angle_gamma   90.00
#
_symmetry.space_group_name_H-M   'P 1'
#
loop_
_entity.id
_entity.type
_entity.pdbx_description
1 polymer ?
#
loop_
_entity_poly.entity_id
_entity_poly.type
_entity_poly.pdbx_seq_one_letter_code
_entity_poly.pdbx_strand_id
1 'polypeptide(L)'
;MWSAEFDGVDLTMLNMFTQPRPSASVIGTYGCFMFHSGLLRNGCPGPEDDHALHGEMPCAPMDDAWLQAGEDEHGAYLRLGGTCEY
;
A
#
# COMPACT_ATOMS: atom_id res chain seq x y z
N MET A 1 -0.66 -3.33 0.22
CA MET A 1 -0.91 -4.64 0.85
C MET A 1 -1.93 -4.48 1.95
N TRP A 2 -2.97 -5.33 1.95
CA TRP A 2 -4.05 -5.27 2.94
C TRP A 2 -3.80 -6.20 4.13
N SER A 3 -3.53 -7.47 3.84
CA SER A 3 -3.34 -8.54 4.81
C SER A 3 -1.99 -9.21 4.60
N ALA A 4 -1.34 -9.62 5.69
CA ALA A 4 -0.11 -10.40 5.70
C ALA A 4 -0.11 -11.30 6.94
N GLU A 5 0.06 -12.60 6.72
CA GLU A 5 0.16 -13.62 7.76
C GLU A 5 1.47 -14.40 7.57
N PHE A 6 2.18 -14.67 8.66
CA PHE A 6 3.39 -15.47 8.66
C PHE A 6 3.33 -16.49 9.80
N ASP A 7 3.47 -17.78 9.49
CA ASP A 7 3.37 -18.88 10.46
C ASP A 7 2.12 -18.83 11.35
N GLY A 8 0.97 -18.44 10.77
CA GLY A 8 -0.30 -18.29 11.50
C GLY A 8 -0.40 -17.04 12.38
N VAL A 9 0.59 -16.15 12.32
CA VAL A 9 0.59 -14.86 13.02
C VAL A 9 0.15 -13.77 12.05
N ASP A 10 -1.00 -13.16 12.35
CA ASP A 10 -1.47 -11.96 11.65
C ASP A 10 -0.56 -10.78 12.01
N LEU A 11 0.06 -10.18 10.99
CA LEU A 11 0.97 -9.05 11.13
C LEU A 11 0.24 -7.69 11.04
N THR A 12 -1.07 -7.72 10.83
CA THR A 12 -1.86 -6.52 10.53
C THR A 12 -2.58 -5.97 11.75
N MET A 13 -3.07 -4.73 11.63
CA MET A 13 -3.95 -4.15 12.65
C MET A 13 -5.37 -4.68 12.48
N LEU A 14 -6.13 -4.72 13.57
CA LEU A 14 -7.56 -4.96 13.50
C LEU A 14 -8.21 -3.91 12.59
N ASN A 15 -8.85 -4.36 11.52
CA ASN A 15 -9.52 -3.50 10.54
C ASN A 15 -11.03 -3.81 10.50
N MET A 16 -11.80 -2.85 9.98
CA MET A 16 -13.26 -3.00 9.81
C MET A 16 -13.63 -3.63 8.45
N PHE A 17 -12.65 -3.87 7.58
CA PHE A 17 -12.86 -4.33 6.22
C PHE A 17 -11.97 -5.52 5.89
N THR A 18 -12.56 -6.60 5.39
CA THR A 18 -11.82 -7.83 5.05
C THR A 18 -10.90 -7.70 3.84
N GLN A 19 -11.00 -6.61 3.07
CA GLN A 19 -10.21 -6.32 1.87
C GLN A 19 -10.15 -4.81 1.61
N PRO A 20 -9.23 -4.32 0.74
CA PRO A 20 -9.24 -2.93 0.31
C PRO A 20 -10.59 -2.53 -0.26
N ARG A 21 -11.01 -1.31 0.07
CA ARG A 21 -12.19 -0.68 -0.52
C ARG A 21 -11.75 0.60 -1.22
N PRO A 22 -12.30 0.94 -2.40
CA PRO A 22 -12.01 2.21 -3.04
C PRO A 22 -12.31 3.37 -2.09
N SER A 23 -11.37 4.29 -1.98
CA SER A 23 -11.45 5.49 -1.15
C SER A 23 -10.68 6.61 -1.82
N ALA A 24 -11.09 7.85 -1.60
CA ALA A 24 -10.33 9.01 -2.07
C ALA A 24 -9.06 9.27 -1.24
N SER A 25 -8.96 8.69 -0.04
CA SER A 25 -7.79 8.80 0.83
C SER A 25 -7.63 7.58 1.72
N VAL A 26 -6.40 7.34 2.20
CA VAL A 26 -6.10 6.21 3.09
C VAL A 26 -6.88 6.28 4.41
N ILE A 27 -7.28 7.48 4.85
CA ILE A 27 -8.05 7.69 6.07
C ILE A 27 -9.45 7.06 5.96
N GLY A 28 -10.08 7.15 4.78
CA GLY A 28 -11.46 6.69 4.59
C GLY A 28 -11.63 5.17 4.79
N THR A 29 -10.58 4.39 4.54
CA THR A 29 -10.57 2.93 4.68
C THR A 29 -9.31 2.48 5.42
N TYR A 30 -8.92 3.21 6.46
CA TYR A 30 -7.66 2.98 7.16
C TYR A 30 -7.61 1.55 7.73
N GLY A 31 -6.62 0.77 7.28
CA GLY A 31 -6.55 -0.67 7.57
C GLY A 31 -5.54 -1.46 6.75
N CYS A 32 -4.88 -0.81 5.78
CA CYS A 32 -3.77 -1.40 5.05
C CYS A 32 -2.57 -1.68 5.96
N PHE A 33 -2.01 -2.89 5.84
CA PHE A 33 -0.75 -3.27 6.48
C PHE A 33 0.45 -2.47 5.97
N MET A 34 0.54 -2.28 4.65
CA MET A 34 1.65 -1.57 4.00
C MET A 34 1.16 -0.92 2.72
N PHE A 35 1.61 0.29 2.43
CA PHE A 35 1.37 1.01 1.20
C PHE A 35 2.57 1.88 0.84
N HIS A 36 2.64 2.29 -0.42
CA HIS A 36 3.61 3.28 -0.88
C HIS A 36 2.94 4.66 -0.81
N SER A 37 3.57 5.62 -0.14
CA SER A 37 3.02 6.98 -0.03
C SER A 37 3.09 7.76 -1.35
N GLY A 38 4.03 7.38 -2.21
CA GLY A 38 4.43 8.15 -3.38
C GLY A 38 5.76 8.85 -3.16
N LEU A 39 6.24 9.53 -4.20
CA LEU A 39 7.53 10.21 -4.20
C LEU A 39 7.37 11.73 -4.17
N LEU A 40 6.24 12.26 -4.65
CA LEU A 40 6.08 13.69 -4.88
C LEU A 40 5.58 14.41 -3.63
N ARG A 41 4.62 13.82 -2.91
CA ARG A 41 3.90 14.50 -1.83
C ARG A 41 3.60 13.54 -0.69
N ASN A 42 4.63 13.11 0.04
CA ASN A 42 4.49 12.10 1.10
C ASN A 42 4.39 12.70 2.51
N GLY A 43 3.95 11.89 3.47
CA GLY A 43 3.93 12.26 4.89
C GLY A 43 2.66 13.00 5.34
N CYS A 44 2.79 13.80 6.40
CA CYS A 44 1.70 14.57 6.97
C CYS A 44 1.73 15.99 6.41
N PRO A 45 0.66 16.46 5.74
CA PRO A 45 0.62 17.81 5.18
C PRO A 45 0.67 18.86 6.30
N GLY A 46 1.47 19.90 6.07
CA GLY A 46 1.45 21.14 6.86
C GLY A 46 0.29 22.06 6.44
N PRO A 47 0.16 23.23 7.10
CA PRO A 47 -0.96 24.15 6.85
C PRO A 47 -1.03 24.72 5.43
N GLU A 48 0.09 24.74 4.71
CA GLU A 48 0.19 25.27 3.34
C GLU A 48 0.14 24.18 2.26
N ASP A 49 0.13 22.91 2.67
CA ASP A 49 0.11 21.78 1.75
C ASP A 49 -1.32 21.45 1.30
N ASP A 50 -1.47 21.09 0.01
CA ASP A 50 -2.75 20.78 -0.64
C ASP A 50 -2.94 19.28 -0.93
N HIS A 51 -2.11 18.42 -0.33
CA HIS A 51 -2.10 16.98 -0.58
C HIS A 51 -2.74 16.17 0.55
N ALA A 52 -3.19 14.96 0.21
CA ALA A 52 -3.74 14.02 1.19
C ALA A 52 -2.67 13.54 2.18
N LEU A 53 -3.11 13.20 3.40
CA LEU A 53 -2.28 12.49 4.38
C LEU A 53 -1.76 11.18 3.79
N HIS A 54 -0.46 10.94 3.97
CA HIS A 54 0.28 9.81 3.40
C HIS A 54 0.43 9.83 1.87
N GLY A 55 0.12 10.95 1.24
CA GLY A 55 0.46 11.22 -0.15
C GLY A 55 -0.45 10.62 -1.20
N GLU A 56 0.06 10.60 -2.42
CA GLU A 56 -0.74 10.42 -3.63
C GLU A 56 -1.01 8.97 -4.00
N MET A 57 -0.12 8.05 -3.63
CA MET A 57 -0.19 6.65 -4.05
C MET A 57 -1.04 5.69 -3.19
N PRO A 58 -1.34 5.92 -1.89
CA PRO A 58 -2.02 4.91 -1.07
C PRO A 58 -3.37 4.44 -1.61
N CYS A 59 -4.09 5.30 -2.32
CA CYS A 59 -5.39 5.01 -2.93
C CYS A 59 -5.43 5.32 -4.44
N ALA A 60 -4.28 5.53 -5.06
CA ALA A 60 -4.22 5.71 -6.51
C ALA A 60 -4.71 4.45 -7.22
N PRO A 61 -5.54 4.57 -8.27
CA PRO A 61 -5.89 3.43 -9.10
C PRO A 61 -4.63 2.97 -9.84
N MET A 62 -4.17 1.75 -9.56
CA MET A 62 -3.04 1.16 -10.29
C MET A 62 -3.50 0.76 -11.70
N ASP A 63 -2.65 0.97 -12.69
CA ASP A 63 -2.88 0.51 -14.07
C ASP A 63 -2.62 -1.00 -14.17
N ASP A 64 -1.51 -1.45 -13.59
CA ASP A 64 -1.18 -2.86 -13.45
C ASP A 64 -0.70 -3.20 -12.04
N ALA A 65 -0.90 -4.44 -11.64
CA ALA A 65 -0.34 -5.02 -10.43
C ALA A 65 0.06 -6.47 -10.68
N TRP A 66 1.20 -6.90 -10.16
CA TRP A 66 1.68 -8.27 -10.33
C TRP A 66 2.42 -8.81 -9.11
N LEU A 67 2.46 -10.13 -9.06
CA LEU A 67 3.28 -10.89 -8.13
C LEU A 67 4.30 -11.71 -8.93
N GLN A 68 5.56 -11.63 -8.54
CA GLN A 68 6.64 -12.38 -9.15
C GLN A 68 7.28 -13.26 -8.09
N ALA A 69 7.36 -14.57 -8.35
CA ALA A 69 8.16 -15.50 -7.57
C ALA A 69 9.42 -15.87 -8.36
N GLY A 70 10.54 -16.05 -7.67
CA GLY A 70 11.81 -16.42 -8.31
C GLY A 70 12.87 -16.82 -7.29
N GLU A 71 14.09 -17.05 -7.77
CA GLU A 71 15.27 -17.32 -6.96
C GLU A 71 16.43 -16.44 -7.44
N ASP A 72 17.23 -15.93 -6.51
CA ASP A 72 18.50 -15.26 -6.79
C ASP A 72 19.63 -15.79 -5.88
N GLU A 73 20.80 -15.13 -5.87
CA GLU A 73 21.95 -15.52 -5.05
C GLU A 73 21.66 -15.59 -3.54
N HIS A 74 20.57 -14.96 -3.07
CA HIS A 74 20.10 -14.96 -1.68
C HIS A 74 18.96 -15.98 -1.43
N GLY A 75 18.57 -16.76 -2.44
CA GLY A 75 17.54 -17.79 -2.36
C GLY A 75 16.20 -17.36 -2.98
N ALA A 76 15.12 -18.04 -2.56
CA ALA A 76 13.79 -17.79 -3.08
C ALA A 76 13.24 -16.43 -2.63
N TYR A 77 12.57 -15.72 -3.54
CA TYR A 77 11.94 -14.43 -3.27
C TYR A 77 10.53 -14.33 -3.84
N LEU A 78 9.78 -13.40 -3.25
CA LEU A 78 8.51 -12.92 -3.75
C LEU A 78 8.60 -11.39 -3.92
N ARG A 79 8.26 -10.89 -5.11
CA ARG A 79 8.21 -9.46 -5.42
C ARG A 79 6.78 -9.06 -5.74
N LEU A 80 6.29 -8.04 -5.05
CA LEU A 80 5.06 -7.35 -5.38
C LEU A 80 5.42 -6.11 -6.21
N GLY A 81 4.73 -5.90 -7.33
CA GLY A 81 4.94 -4.74 -8.20
C GLY A 81 3.64 -4.19 -8.74
N GLY A 82 3.71 -2.98 -9.28
CA GLY A 82 2.61 -2.32 -9.97
C GLY A 82 3.09 -1.10 -10.75
N THR A 83 2.23 -0.60 -11.62
CA THR A 83 2.41 0.63 -12.40
C THR A 83 1.23 1.55 -12.16
N CYS A 84 1.48 2.85 -12.18
CA CYS A 84 0.49 3.90 -12.09
C CYS A 84 1.00 5.11 -12.87
N GLU A 85 0.27 5.54 -13.88
CA GLU A 85 0.43 6.83 -14.54
C GLU A 85 -0.19 7.90 -13.63
N TYR A 86 0.60 8.93 -13.30
CA TYR A 86 0.24 9.97 -12.33
C TYR A 86 0.70 11.35 -12.81
#